data_AF-A0A7L2PQX0-F1
#
_entry.id   AF-A0A7L2PQX0-F1
#
_cell.length_a   1.000
_cell.length_b   1.000
_cell.length_c   1.000
_cell.angle_alpha   90.00
_cell.angle_beta   90.00
_cell.angle_gamma   90.00
#
_symmetry.space_group_name_H-M   'P 1'
#
loop_
_entity.id
_entity.type
_entity.pdbx_description
1 polymer ?
#
loop_
_entity_poly.entity_id
_entity_poly.type
_entity_poly.pdbx_seq_one_letter_code
_entity_poly.pdbx_strand_id
1 'polypeptide(L)'
;DTLSEEEEQDRVPPQKLQLLGESAELRDLLRNPHLRQLLLALEQARDKSSLLRRLMQEPLFVEFADCCLGIVEPPEEKENVLPE
;
A
#
# COMPACT_ATOMS: atom_id res chain seq x y z
N ASP A 1 -20.96 12.62 12.14
CA ASP A 1 -19.64 12.18 11.68
C ASP A 1 -19.46 10.75 12.14
N THR A 2 -20.04 9.81 11.41
CA THR A 2 -19.94 8.38 11.71
C THR A 2 -19.45 7.76 10.42
N LEU A 3 -18.13 7.65 10.26
CA LEU A 3 -17.57 6.75 9.27
C LEU A 3 -18.16 5.36 9.58
N SER A 4 -18.75 4.69 8.60
CA SER A 4 -19.30 3.35 8.81
C SER A 4 -18.17 2.42 9.27
N GLU A 5 -18.46 1.44 10.12
CA GLU A 5 -17.46 0.48 10.69
C GLU A 5 -16.63 -0.25 9.60
N GLU A 6 -17.14 -0.26 8.37
CA GLU A 6 -16.50 -0.73 7.14
C GLU A 6 -15.38 0.22 6.63
N GLU A 7 -15.54 1.54 6.68
CA GLU A 7 -14.47 2.49 6.29
C GLU A 7 -13.32 2.57 7.32
N GLU A 8 -13.59 2.20 8.57
CA GLU A 8 -12.57 2.13 9.62
C GLU A 8 -11.67 0.88 9.42
N GLN A 9 -12.20 -0.19 8.84
CA GLN A 9 -11.44 -1.41 8.56
C GLN A 9 -10.48 -1.26 7.37
N ASP A 10 -10.85 -0.47 6.37
CA ASP A 10 -9.97 -0.13 5.23
C ASP A 10 -8.81 0.83 5.63
N ARG A 11 -8.86 1.43 6.82
CA ARG A 11 -7.80 2.31 7.30
C ARG A 11 -6.72 1.53 8.01
N VAL A 12 -5.49 1.67 7.53
CA VAL A 12 -4.32 1.13 8.21
C VAL A 12 -4.09 1.88 9.53
N PRO A 13 -4.10 1.19 10.70
CA PRO A 13 -3.86 1.83 11.99
C PRO A 13 -2.42 2.36 12.09
N PRO A 14 -2.20 3.43 12.87
CA PRO A 14 -0.89 4.07 12.98
C PRO A 14 0.20 3.14 13.53
N GLN A 15 -0.16 2.14 14.34
CA GLN A 15 0.82 1.15 14.79
C GLN A 15 1.38 0.32 13.61
N LYS A 16 0.51 -0.12 12.69
CA LYS A 16 0.93 -0.86 11.49
C LYS A 16 1.73 0.02 10.53
N LEU A 17 1.39 1.30 10.43
CA LEU A 17 2.18 2.27 9.66
C LEU A 17 3.61 2.44 10.20
N GLN A 18 3.84 2.30 11.51
CA GLN A 18 5.20 2.34 12.05
C GLN A 18 6.02 1.10 11.65
N LEU A 19 5.38 -0.07 11.57
CA LEU A 19 6.04 -1.31 11.13
C LEU A 19 6.58 -1.21 9.70
N LEU A 20 5.88 -0.47 8.81
CA LEU A 20 6.37 -0.18 7.46
C LEU A 20 7.75 0.52 7.49
N GLY A 21 7.99 1.36 8.49
CA GLY A 21 9.26 2.09 8.67
C GLY A 21 10.38 1.25 9.31
N GLU A 22 10.04 0.12 9.91
CA GLU A 22 11.00 -0.85 10.46
C GLU A 22 11.43 -1.88 9.40
N SER A 23 10.63 -2.12 8.37
CA SER A 23 10.96 -3.04 7.28
C SER A 23 12.17 -2.55 6.47
N ALA A 24 13.24 -3.33 6.51
CA ALA A 24 14.46 -3.04 5.74
C ALA A 24 14.20 -3.10 4.23
N GLU A 25 13.36 -4.03 3.76
CA GLU A 25 13.00 -4.18 2.35
C GLU A 25 12.25 -2.95 1.84
N LEU A 26 11.22 -2.53 2.58
CA LEU A 26 10.42 -1.36 2.22
C LEU A 26 11.27 -0.08 2.25
N ARG A 27 12.17 0.04 3.25
CA ARG A 27 13.15 1.14 3.29
C ARG A 27 14.07 1.14 2.08
N ASP A 28 14.55 -0.02 1.63
CA ASP A 28 15.44 -0.11 0.48
C ASP A 28 14.72 0.26 -0.82
N LEU A 29 13.48 -0.20 -1.00
CA LEU A 29 12.59 0.24 -2.08
C LEU A 29 12.43 1.77 -2.08
N LEU A 30 12.21 2.38 -0.92
CA LEU A 30 12.11 3.84 -0.77
C LEU A 30 13.42 4.59 -1.05
N ARG A 31 14.59 3.93 -1.11
CA ARG A 31 15.84 4.57 -1.58
C ARG A 31 15.82 4.79 -3.08
N ASN A 32 14.98 4.08 -3.82
CA ASN A 32 14.85 4.28 -5.26
C ASN A 32 14.20 5.65 -5.55
N PRO A 33 14.89 6.56 -6.25
CA PRO A 33 14.36 7.88 -6.56
C PRO A 33 13.11 7.78 -7.44
N HIS A 34 13.04 6.77 -8.31
CA HIS A 34 11.88 6.53 -9.16
C HIS A 34 10.62 6.22 -8.33
N LEU A 35 10.73 5.34 -7.34
CA LEU A 35 9.59 5.02 -6.46
C LEU A 35 9.07 6.25 -5.74
N ARG A 36 9.98 7.08 -5.21
CA ARG A 36 9.62 8.34 -4.55
C ARG A 36 8.89 9.29 -5.49
N GLN A 37 9.30 9.34 -6.76
CA GLN A 37 8.60 10.13 -7.78
C GLN A 37 7.20 9.60 -8.06
N LEU A 38 7.03 8.27 -8.14
CA LEU A 38 5.71 7.64 -8.32
C LEU A 38 4.78 7.98 -7.14
N LEU A 39 5.28 7.90 -5.91
CA LEU A 39 4.54 8.26 -4.69
C LEU A 39 4.18 9.75 -4.66
N LEU A 40 5.12 10.63 -4.99
CA LEU A 40 4.89 12.08 -5.09
C LEU A 40 3.86 12.42 -6.18
N ALA A 41 3.91 11.72 -7.30
CA ALA A 41 2.92 11.88 -8.37
C ALA A 41 1.54 11.44 -7.91
N LEU A 42 1.43 10.34 -7.17
CA LEU A 42 0.17 9.87 -6.57
C LEU A 42 -0.39 10.88 -5.57
N GLU A 43 0.46 11.43 -4.73
CA GLU A 43 0.08 12.43 -3.73
C GLU A 43 -0.46 13.72 -4.39
N GLN A 44 0.20 14.19 -5.44
CA GLN A 44 -0.15 15.41 -6.17
C GLN A 44 -1.25 15.22 -7.22
N ALA A 45 -1.61 13.98 -7.56
CA ALA A 45 -2.59 13.72 -8.59
C ALA A 45 -4.00 14.13 -8.18
N ARG A 46 -4.66 14.84 -9.11
CA ARG A 46 -6.08 15.18 -8.99
C ARG A 46 -6.97 13.94 -9.04
N ASP A 47 -6.57 12.93 -9.81
CA ASP A 47 -7.29 11.67 -9.96
C ASP A 47 -6.41 10.49 -9.49
N LYS A 48 -6.45 10.24 -8.18
CA LYS A 48 -5.65 9.18 -7.55
C LYS A 48 -6.03 7.81 -8.06
N SER A 49 -7.31 7.55 -8.31
CA SER A 49 -7.79 6.26 -8.80
C SER A 49 -7.21 5.91 -10.17
N SER A 50 -7.25 6.85 -11.13
CA SER A 50 -6.69 6.63 -12.46
C SER A 50 -5.17 6.50 -12.42
N LEU A 51 -4.49 7.34 -11.62
CA LEU A 51 -3.04 7.26 -11.49
C LEU A 51 -2.61 5.97 -10.79
N LEU A 52 -3.28 5.56 -9.72
CA LEU A 52 -3.01 4.32 -9.02
C LEU A 52 -3.09 3.12 -9.96
N ARG A 53 -4.09 3.05 -10.85
CA ARG A 53 -4.16 2.00 -11.88
C ARG A 53 -2.96 1.98 -12.82
N ARG A 54 -2.37 3.14 -13.12
CA ARG A 54 -1.13 3.23 -13.91
C ARG A 54 0.08 2.82 -13.07
N LEU A 55 0.15 3.24 -11.80
CA LEU A 55 1.22 2.83 -10.89
C LEU A 55 1.21 1.33 -10.62
N MET A 56 0.03 0.70 -10.58
CA MET A 56 -0.11 -0.76 -10.50
C MET A 56 0.43 -1.50 -11.73
N GLN A 57 0.82 -0.80 -12.81
CA GLN A 57 1.54 -1.39 -13.94
C GLN A 57 3.07 -1.22 -13.83
N GLU A 58 3.54 -0.40 -12.89
CA GLU A 58 4.96 -0.23 -12.61
C GLU A 58 5.43 -1.34 -11.66
N PRO A 59 6.35 -2.23 -12.08
CA PRO A 59 6.77 -3.36 -11.25
C PRO A 59 7.36 -2.90 -9.92
N LEU A 60 8.06 -1.75 -9.92
CA LEU A 60 8.63 -1.14 -8.71
C LEU A 60 7.56 -0.72 -7.69
N PHE A 61 6.43 -0.19 -8.17
CA PHE A 61 5.34 0.24 -7.30
C PHE A 61 4.50 -0.95 -6.83
N VAL A 62 4.34 -1.98 -7.67
CA VAL A 62 3.71 -3.24 -7.28
C VAL A 62 4.50 -3.93 -6.17
N GLU A 63 5.82 -4.04 -6.31
CA GLU A 63 6.70 -4.62 -5.27
C GLU A 63 6.62 -3.82 -3.96
N PHE A 64 6.60 -2.49 -4.05
CA PHE A 64 6.36 -1.64 -2.89
C PHE A 64 5.00 -1.88 -2.23
N ALA A 65 3.93 -1.97 -3.03
CA ALA A 65 2.58 -2.21 -2.52
C ALA A 65 2.49 -3.59 -1.85
N ASP A 66 3.07 -4.61 -2.47
CA ASP A 66 3.13 -5.98 -1.94
C ASP A 66 3.86 -6.04 -0.59
N CYS A 67 5.02 -5.37 -0.49
CA CYS A 67 5.72 -5.24 0.80
C CYS A 67 4.88 -4.51 1.85
N CYS A 68 4.18 -3.43 1.48
CA CYS A 68 3.30 -2.72 2.42
C CYS A 68 2.18 -3.63 2.91
N LEU A 69 1.49 -4.29 1.97
CA LEU A 69 0.38 -5.20 2.21
C LEU A 69 0.80 -6.35 3.11
N GLY A 70 1.95 -6.99 2.86
CA GLY A 70 2.46 -8.07 3.72
C GLY A 70 2.77 -7.67 5.16
N ILE A 71 2.97 -6.37 5.44
CA ILE A 71 3.22 -5.84 6.80
C ILE A 71 1.90 -5.41 7.47
N VAL A 72 0.96 -4.86 6.70
CA VAL A 72 -0.29 -4.32 7.24
C VAL A 72 -1.44 -5.33 7.25
N GLU A 73 -1.43 -6.32 6.36
CA GLU A 73 -2.40 -7.40 6.35
C GLU A 73 -2.12 -8.36 7.53
N PRO A 74 -3.17 -8.75 8.26
CA PRO A 74 -3.05 -9.78 9.28
C PRO A 74 -2.70 -11.13 8.62
N PRO A 75 -1.94 -12.00 9.30
CA PRO A 75 -1.52 -13.30 8.76
C PRO A 75 -2.68 -14.27 8.45
N GLU A 76 -3.91 -13.97 8.88
CA GLU A 76 -5.09 -14.84 8.70
C GLU A 76 -5.85 -14.64 7.36
N GLU A 77 -5.56 -13.59 6.58
CA GLU A 77 -6.30 -13.34 5.31
C GLU A 77 -5.71 -14.07 4.08
N LYS A 78 -4.68 -14.92 4.27
CA LYS A 78 -4.13 -15.75 3.17
C LYS A 78 -5.04 -16.92 2.73
N GLU A 79 -6.25 -17.04 3.27
CA GLU A 79 -7.22 -18.07 2.90
C GLU A 79 -8.53 -17.44 2.40
N ASN A 80 -8.48 -16.83 1.21
CA ASN A 80 -9.64 -16.80 0.33
C ASN A 80 -9.20 -17.37 -1.03
N VAL A 81 -8.89 -18.66 -1.03
CA VAL A 81 -9.08 -19.50 -2.21
C VAL A 81 -10.53 -19.33 -2.62
N LEU A 82 -10.81 -18.61 -3.72
CA LEU A 82 -12.12 -18.67 -4.35
C LEU A 82 -12.41 -20.16 -4.64
N PRO A 83 -13.46 -20.77 -4.08
CA PRO A 83 -13.96 -22.00 -4.66
C PRO A 83 -14.59 -21.66 -6.02
N GLU A 84 -14.18 -22.41 -7.05
CA GLU A 84 -14.78 -22.41 -8.40
C GLU A 84 -16.30 -22.59 -8.41
#